data_AF-A0A821BPH6-F1
#
_entry.id   AF-A0A821BPH6-F1
#
_cell.length_a   1.000
_cell.length_b   1.000
_cell.length_c   1.000
_cell.angle_alpha   90.00
_cell.angle_beta   90.00
_cell.angle_gamma   90.00
#
_symmetry.space_group_name_H-M   'P 1'
#
loop_
_entity.id
_entity.type
_entity.pdbx_description
1 polymer ?
#
loop_
_entity_poly.entity_id
_entity_poly.type
_entity_poly.pdbx_seq_one_letter_code
_entity_poly.pdbx_strand_id
1 'polypeptide(L)'
;GKPGSSKSSAVQILMSNLKGKKSKDSYFQTLPELVAVSFQGSQNCTSESIIKVFERAAKYVGVQNNSEILPVIVFDEIGLAELSPHNPLKVLHAELEADDNKYGFVGISNWRLDASKMNRALY
;
A
#
# COMPACT_ATOMS: atom_id res chain seq x y z
N GLY A 1 -3.48 -14.79 -0.52
CA GLY A 1 -4.59 -15.63 -1.02
C GLY A 1 -4.24 -16.23 -2.37
N LYS A 2 -4.84 -17.35 -2.79
CA LYS A 2 -4.48 -18.03 -4.07
C LYS A 2 -4.55 -17.08 -5.29
N PRO A 3 -3.76 -17.31 -6.35
CA PRO A 3 -3.96 -16.63 -7.64
C PRO A 3 -5.42 -16.73 -8.10
N GLY A 4 -5.94 -15.68 -8.72
CA GLY A 4 -7.35 -15.63 -9.18
C GLY A 4 -8.39 -15.34 -8.09
N SER A 5 -7.99 -15.05 -6.85
CA SER A 5 -8.94 -14.71 -5.77
C SER A 5 -9.38 -13.24 -5.74
N SER A 6 -9.46 -12.57 -6.90
CA SER A 6 -9.94 -11.19 -7.09
C SER A 6 -9.27 -10.07 -6.26
N LYS A 7 -8.10 -10.33 -5.66
CA LYS A 7 -7.41 -9.38 -4.77
C LYS A 7 -7.04 -8.08 -5.48
N SER A 8 -6.33 -8.19 -6.60
CA SER A 8 -5.92 -7.03 -7.40
C SER A 8 -7.14 -6.30 -7.97
N SER A 9 -8.18 -7.04 -8.38
CA SER A 9 -9.44 -6.45 -8.85
C SER A 9 -10.16 -5.66 -7.76
N ALA A 10 -10.19 -6.16 -6.51
CA ALA A 10 -10.80 -5.46 -5.39
C ALA A 10 -10.08 -4.12 -5.13
N VAL A 11 -8.74 -4.12 -5.17
CA VAL A 11 -7.95 -2.88 -5.04
C VAL A 11 -8.24 -1.91 -6.19
N GLN A 12 -8.32 -2.39 -7.43
CA GLN A 12 -8.68 -1.54 -8.57
C GLN A 12 -10.08 -0.93 -8.43
N ILE A 13 -11.06 -1.71 -7.99
CA ILE A 13 -12.43 -1.22 -7.74
C ILE A 13 -12.41 -0.13 -6.67
N LEU A 14 -11.70 -0.35 -5.56
CA LEU A 14 -11.53 0.63 -4.49
C LEU A 14 -10.98 1.96 -5.04
N MET A 15 -9.82 1.90 -5.71
CA MET A 15 -9.15 3.09 -6.26
C MET A 15 -9.99 3.81 -7.34
N SER A 16 -10.80 3.06 -8.08
CA SER A 16 -11.66 3.64 -9.12
C SER A 16 -12.87 4.40 -8.58
N ASN A 17 -13.35 4.02 -7.40
CA ASN A 17 -14.55 4.59 -6.77
C ASN A 17 -14.25 5.70 -5.77
N LEU A 18 -13.14 5.60 -5.04
CA LEU A 18 -12.73 6.60 -4.04
C LEU A 18 -11.89 7.72 -4.66
N LYS A 19 -12.57 8.64 -5.33
CA LYS A 19 -11.97 9.81 -6.00
C LYS A 19 -12.32 11.13 -5.31
N GLY A 20 -12.65 11.07 -4.02
CA GLY A 20 -13.14 12.21 -3.25
C GLY A 20 -14.34 12.86 -3.92
N LYS A 21 -14.39 14.19 -3.98
CA LYS A 21 -15.48 14.96 -4.62
C LYS A 21 -15.76 14.60 -6.09
N LYS A 22 -14.80 13.97 -6.79
CA LYS A 22 -14.97 13.52 -8.18
C LYS A 22 -15.62 12.13 -8.30
N SER A 23 -15.93 11.49 -7.17
CA SER A 23 -16.59 10.19 -7.14
C SER A 23 -18.01 10.31 -7.70
N LYS A 24 -18.49 9.24 -8.35
CA LYS A 24 -19.86 9.23 -8.93
C LYS A 24 -20.94 9.10 -7.85
N ASP A 25 -20.62 8.39 -6.78
CA ASP A 25 -21.52 8.10 -5.68
C ASP A 25 -21.43 9.19 -4.61
N SER A 26 -22.58 9.65 -4.10
CA SER A 26 -22.65 10.72 -3.10
C SER A 26 -21.99 10.35 -1.77
N TYR A 27 -22.02 9.06 -1.39
CA TYR A 27 -21.31 8.59 -0.20
C TYR A 27 -19.79 8.66 -0.42
N PHE A 28 -19.28 8.19 -1.56
CA PHE A 28 -17.83 8.25 -1.86
C PHE A 28 -17.30 9.68 -2.06
N GLN A 29 -18.17 10.65 -2.34
CA GLN A 29 -17.79 12.07 -2.33
C GLN A 29 -17.47 12.62 -0.95
N THR A 30 -17.97 11.98 0.13
CA THR A 30 -17.67 12.37 1.52
C THR A 30 -16.34 11.82 2.03
N LEU A 31 -15.75 10.85 1.32
CA LEU A 31 -14.51 10.18 1.67
C LEU A 31 -13.31 10.82 0.96
N PRO A 32 -12.06 10.58 1.41
CA PRO A 32 -10.87 11.12 0.74
C PRO A 32 -10.65 10.50 -0.65
N GLU A 33 -10.02 11.26 -1.54
CA GLU A 33 -9.47 10.80 -2.81
C GLU A 33 -8.26 9.91 -2.54
N LEU A 34 -8.32 8.64 -2.97
CA LEU A 34 -7.21 7.72 -2.85
C LEU A 34 -6.23 7.90 -4.02
N VAL A 35 -4.94 8.01 -3.71
CA VAL A 35 -3.87 8.03 -4.72
C VAL A 35 -2.99 6.81 -4.54
N ALA A 36 -3.09 5.88 -5.50
CA ALA A 36 -2.30 4.65 -5.45
C ALA A 36 -0.84 4.89 -5.83
N VAL A 37 0.07 4.51 -4.95
CA VAL A 37 1.52 4.40 -5.22
C VAL A 37 1.85 2.91 -5.33
N SER A 38 1.85 2.39 -6.56
CA SER A 38 2.05 0.97 -6.80
C SER A 38 3.53 0.57 -6.72
N PHE A 39 3.79 -0.58 -6.11
CA PHE A 39 5.10 -1.22 -6.06
C PHE A 39 4.93 -2.73 -6.29
N GLN A 40 5.79 -3.32 -7.12
CA GLN A 40 5.78 -4.75 -7.38
C GLN A 40 6.96 -5.42 -6.67
N GLY A 41 6.64 -6.41 -5.83
CA GLY A 41 7.60 -7.24 -5.14
C GLY A 41 8.37 -8.17 -6.08
N SER A 42 9.61 -8.46 -5.72
CA SER A 42 10.47 -9.42 -6.40
C SER A 42 11.51 -9.99 -5.43
N GLN A 43 12.14 -11.10 -5.80
CA GLN A 43 13.22 -11.70 -5.01
C GLN A 43 14.49 -10.83 -4.94
N ASN A 44 14.60 -9.80 -5.78
CA ASN A 44 15.72 -8.86 -5.78
C ASN A 44 15.33 -7.53 -5.10
N CYS A 45 14.16 -7.46 -4.44
CA CYS A 45 13.77 -6.26 -3.70
C CYS A 45 14.79 -5.94 -2.61
N THR A 46 15.23 -4.68 -2.56
CA THR A 46 16.11 -4.17 -1.52
C THR A 46 15.36 -3.22 -0.59
N SER A 47 15.96 -2.90 0.55
CA SER A 47 15.36 -1.97 1.50
C SER A 47 15.23 -0.56 0.90
N GLU A 48 16.20 -0.14 0.09
CA GLU A 48 16.22 1.18 -0.54
C GLU A 48 15.06 1.36 -1.54
N SER A 49 14.65 0.29 -2.23
CA SER A 49 13.53 0.40 -3.17
C SER A 49 12.20 0.60 -2.43
N ILE A 50 12.03 -0.01 -1.25
CA ILE A 50 10.88 0.23 -0.38
C ILE A 50 10.90 1.67 0.15
N ILE A 51 12.02 2.15 0.69
CA ILE A 51 12.14 3.52 1.20
C ILE A 51 11.74 4.54 0.13
N LYS A 52 12.23 4.37 -1.10
CA LYS A 52 11.87 5.25 -2.23
C LYS A 52 10.37 5.26 -2.54
N VAL A 53 9.66 4.17 -2.29
CA VAL A 53 8.19 4.11 -2.47
C VAL A 53 7.50 4.93 -1.38
N PHE A 54 7.93 4.80 -0.13
CA PHE A 54 7.42 5.62 0.98
C PHE A 54 7.73 7.11 0.78
N GLU A 55 8.93 7.46 0.32
CA GLU A 55 9.26 8.84 -0.05
C GLU A 55 8.37 9.38 -1.18
N ARG A 56 8.03 8.55 -2.17
CA ARG A 56 7.07 8.94 -3.22
C ARG A 56 5.68 9.19 -2.64
N ALA A 57 5.22 8.35 -1.72
CA ALA A 57 3.96 8.56 -1.01
C ALA A 57 3.98 9.85 -0.15
N ALA A 58 5.10 10.13 0.52
CA ALA A 58 5.35 11.34 1.30
C ALA A 58 5.17 12.63 0.49
N LYS A 59 5.60 12.63 -0.77
CA LYS A 59 5.43 13.78 -1.66
C LYS A 59 3.96 14.12 -1.90
N TYR A 60 3.06 13.14 -1.94
CA TYR A 60 1.63 13.41 -2.10
C TYR A 60 1.01 14.05 -0.86
N VAL A 61 1.50 13.71 0.34
CA VAL A 61 1.09 14.36 1.60
C VAL A 61 1.63 15.79 1.66
N GLY A 62 2.92 15.99 1.37
CA GLY A 62 3.56 17.30 1.49
C GLY A 62 3.13 18.36 0.46
N VAL A 63 2.59 17.93 -0.69
CA VAL A 63 2.14 18.84 -1.76
C VAL A 63 0.74 19.41 -1.50
N GLN A 64 -0.06 18.79 -0.63
CA GLN A 64 -1.41 19.28 -0.33
C GLN A 64 -1.65 19.36 1.18
N ASN A 65 -1.78 20.60 1.70
CA ASN A 65 -2.38 20.87 3.02
C ASN A 65 -3.89 20.53 3.07
N ASN A 66 -4.41 19.90 2.03
CA ASN A 66 -5.81 19.56 1.89
C ASN A 66 -5.98 18.11 2.37
N SER A 67 -6.66 17.93 3.49
CA SER A 67 -7.01 16.63 4.13
C SER A 67 -7.92 15.74 3.27
N GLU A 68 -8.07 16.04 1.98
CA GLU A 68 -8.95 15.37 1.04
C GLU A 68 -8.23 14.30 0.21
N ILE A 69 -6.89 14.19 0.27
CA ILE A 69 -6.13 13.15 -0.45
C ILE A 69 -5.46 12.21 0.54
N LEU A 70 -5.65 10.91 0.34
CA LEU A 70 -4.98 9.85 1.06
C LEU A 70 -4.11 9.02 0.09
N PRO A 71 -2.77 9.18 0.12
CA PRO A 71 -1.88 8.30 -0.61
C PRO A 71 -1.91 6.88 -0.02
N VAL A 72 -2.07 5.89 -0.88
CA VAL A 72 -2.11 4.47 -0.52
C VAL A 72 -1.02 3.72 -1.27
N ILE A 73 -0.09 3.12 -0.55
CA ILE A 73 0.93 2.26 -1.12
C ILE A 73 0.29 0.90 -1.42
N VAL A 74 0.33 0.49 -2.68
CA VAL A 74 -0.15 -0.83 -3.13
C VAL A 74 1.06 -1.69 -3.45
N PHE A 75 1.38 -2.59 -2.54
CA PHE A 75 2.51 -3.51 -2.67
C PHE A 75 2.01 -4.84 -3.21
N ASP A 76 2.15 -5.05 -4.52
CA ASP A 76 1.79 -6.31 -5.17
C ASP A 76 2.93 -7.33 -5.03
N GLU A 77 2.57 -8.61 -4.97
CA GLU A 77 3.49 -9.74 -4.77
C GLU A 77 4.46 -9.59 -3.58
N ILE A 78 4.01 -9.02 -2.46
CA ILE A 78 4.85 -8.76 -1.28
C ILE A 78 5.55 -10.02 -0.74
N GLY A 79 4.95 -11.20 -0.90
CA GLY A 79 5.58 -12.46 -0.51
C GLY A 79 6.85 -12.80 -1.31
N LEU A 80 7.02 -12.28 -2.53
CA LEU A 80 8.28 -12.44 -3.26
C LEU A 80 9.40 -11.59 -2.66
N ALA A 81 9.06 -10.41 -2.11
CA ALA A 81 10.02 -9.54 -1.45
C ALA A 81 10.49 -10.13 -0.11
N GLU A 82 9.67 -10.95 0.56
CA GLU A 82 10.08 -11.70 1.76
C GLU A 82 11.18 -12.72 1.49
N LEU A 83 11.17 -13.34 0.31
CA LEU A 83 12.19 -14.30 -0.12
C LEU A 83 13.51 -13.64 -0.51
N SER A 84 13.58 -12.30 -0.54
CA SER A 84 14.80 -11.59 -0.91
C SER A 84 15.89 -11.76 0.16
N PRO A 85 17.16 -12.02 -0.25
CA PRO A 85 18.28 -12.10 0.68
C PRO A 85 18.58 -10.75 1.36
N HIS A 86 18.04 -9.65 0.83
CA HIS A 86 18.24 -8.29 1.36
C HIS A 86 17.27 -7.92 2.49
N ASN A 87 16.39 -8.84 2.89
CA ASN A 87 15.40 -8.67 3.97
C ASN A 87 14.66 -7.31 3.94
N PRO A 88 14.05 -6.94 2.79
CA PRO A 88 13.53 -5.59 2.56
C PRO A 88 12.35 -5.25 3.47
N LEU A 89 11.58 -6.25 3.92
CA LEU A 89 10.42 -6.07 4.79
C LEU A 89 10.78 -5.60 6.21
N LYS A 90 12.06 -5.61 6.61
CA LYS A 90 12.48 -5.04 7.89
C LYS A 90 12.20 -3.53 7.96
N VAL A 91 12.46 -2.81 6.86
CA VAL A 91 12.20 -1.37 6.80
C VAL A 91 10.71 -1.07 6.70
N LEU A 92 9.95 -1.94 6.03
CA LEU A 92 8.50 -1.82 5.96
C LEU A 92 7.86 -1.74 7.35
N HIS A 93 8.33 -2.53 8.32
CA HIS A 93 7.82 -2.44 9.69
C HIS A 93 8.07 -1.09 10.36
N ALA A 94 9.28 -0.55 10.21
CA ALA A 94 9.64 0.73 10.80
C ALA A 94 8.76 1.86 10.23
N GLU A 95 8.48 1.82 8.92
CA GLU A 95 7.62 2.82 8.25
C GLU A 95 6.15 2.68 8.64
N LEU A 96 5.66 1.45 8.87
CA LEU A 96 4.26 1.21 9.27
C LEU A 96 4.00 1.44 10.77
N GLU A 97 5.03 1.40 11.61
CA GLU A 97 4.93 1.68 13.06
C GLU A 97 5.05 3.18 13.39
N ALA A 98 5.27 4.05 12.41
CA ALA A 98 5.26 5.49 12.64
C ALA A 98 3.86 5.97 13.04
N ASP A 99 3.74 6.61 14.21
CA ASP A 99 2.46 7.05 14.80
C ASP A 99 1.65 8.02 13.92
N ASP A 100 2.26 8.61 12.89
CA ASP A 100 1.66 9.69 12.12
C ASP A 100 0.62 9.24 11.07
N ASN A 101 0.36 7.93 10.87
CA ASN A 101 -0.67 7.40 9.93
C ASN A 101 -0.78 8.17 8.60
N LYS A 102 0.37 8.56 8.02
CA LYS A 102 0.44 9.47 6.87
C LYS A 102 -0.01 8.84 5.56
N TYR A 103 -0.02 7.51 5.48
CA TYR A 103 -0.25 6.75 4.26
C TYR A 103 -1.12 5.52 4.54
N GLY A 104 -1.96 5.14 3.60
CA GLY A 104 -2.55 3.79 3.58
C GLY A 104 -1.54 2.77 3.04
N PHE A 105 -1.64 1.52 3.48
CA PHE A 105 -0.83 0.42 2.96
C PHE A 105 -1.69 -0.80 2.63
N VAL A 106 -1.52 -1.35 1.43
CA VAL A 106 -2.19 -2.57 0.97
C VAL A 106 -1.15 -3.52 0.41
N GLY A 107 -0.91 -4.63 1.12
CA GLY A 107 -0.05 -5.72 0.66
C GLY A 107 -0.85 -6.84 0.00
N ILE A 108 -0.56 -7.14 -1.26
CA ILE A 108 -1.16 -8.26 -2.00
C ILE A 108 -0.11 -9.35 -2.15
N SER A 109 -0.45 -10.59 -1.78
CA SER A 109 0.42 -11.74 -2.00
C SER A 109 -0.35 -12.99 -2.39
N ASN A 110 0.26 -13.78 -3.27
CA ASN A 110 -0.14 -15.16 -3.55
C ASN A 110 0.51 -16.16 -2.60
N TRP A 111 1.62 -15.78 -1.95
CA TRP A 111 2.34 -16.57 -0.95
C TRP A 111 1.88 -16.18 0.45
N ARG A 112 1.90 -17.14 1.39
CA ARG A 112 1.70 -16.83 2.80
C ARG A 112 2.92 -16.06 3.29
N LEU A 113 2.68 -14.92 3.91
CA LEU A 113 3.72 -14.23 4.67
C LEU A 113 3.92 -14.94 6.01
N ASP A 114 5.10 -14.80 6.60
CA ASP A 114 5.32 -15.30 7.95
C ASP A 114 4.38 -14.63 8.96
N ALA A 115 3.90 -15.39 9.94
CA ALA A 115 2.91 -14.93 10.92
C ALA A 115 3.41 -13.72 11.73
N SER A 116 4.72 -13.64 12.00
CA SER A 116 5.32 -12.50 12.71
C SER A 116 5.20 -11.18 11.94
N LYS A 117 5.03 -11.25 10.61
CA LYS A 117 4.89 -10.13 9.68
C LYS A 117 3.43 -9.76 9.44
N MET A 118 2.52 -10.72 9.59
CA MET A 118 1.08 -10.53 9.46
C MET A 118 0.40 -10.06 10.75
N ASN A 119 1.03 -10.18 11.92
CA ASN A 119 0.47 -9.70 13.20
C ASN A 119 0.08 -8.20 13.19
N ARG A 120 0.60 -7.43 12.23
CA ARG A 120 0.33 -5.99 12.07
C ARG A 120 -0.65 -5.67 10.94
N ALA A 121 -1.16 -6.68 10.24
CA ALA A 121 -2.06 -6.55 9.10
C ALA A 121 -3.42 -7.17 9.43
N LEU A 122 -4.49 -6.58 8.88
CA LEU A 122 -5.77 -7.26 8.76
C LEU A 122 -5.69 -8.17 7.52
N TYR A 123 -5.84 -9.49 7.69
CA TYR A 123 -5.61 -10.49 6.63
C TYR A 123 -6.76 -11.49 6.46
#